data_AF-A0A0G9L9M3-F1
#
_entry.id   AF-A0A0G9L9M3-F1
#
_cell.length_a   1.000
_cell.length_b   1.000
_cell.length_c   1.000
_cell.angle_alpha   90.00
_cell.angle_beta   90.00
_cell.angle_gamma   90.00
#
_symmetry.space_group_name_H-M   'P 1'
#
loop_
_entity.id
_entity.type
_entity.pdbx_description
1 polymer ?
#
loop_
_entity_poly.entity_id
_entity_poly.type
_entity_poly.pdbx_seq_one_letter_code
_entity_poly.pdbx_strand_id
1 'polypeptide(L)'
;MNPYEVLGLKPGATQEEIKKAYRNLIKQYHPDQYGDNPLKDLAEEKMREINAAYDTLTKNQNTSNNYSSNTNSSYNNSSYSNSSDSSYMFSEIRRLIQSGNYAEAENKLNSTPNRNAEWNFLYGVLLTNKGWFDAGLKHIQTAVNMDPNNFEYRQTLNSLNQRTSAYRNNYYRTTGNNSTNACDCCINLWCLDSICECMGGDLIGCC
;
A
#
# COMPACT_ATOMS: atom_id res chain seq x y z
N MET A 1 -5.58 5.72 -35.57
CA MET A 1 -6.42 6.89 -35.30
C MET A 1 -5.55 7.97 -34.70
N ASN A 2 -5.56 9.18 -35.25
CA ASN A 2 -4.82 10.29 -34.66
C ASN A 2 -5.64 10.86 -33.49
N PRO A 3 -5.11 10.91 -32.24
CA PRO A 3 -5.87 11.39 -31.08
C PRO A 3 -6.38 12.83 -31.24
N TYR A 4 -5.66 13.66 -32.00
CA TYR A 4 -6.09 15.01 -32.34
C TYR A 4 -7.35 15.02 -33.22
N GLU A 5 -7.46 14.10 -34.18
CA GLU A 5 -8.63 13.99 -35.07
C GLU A 5 -9.88 13.54 -34.33
N VAL A 6 -9.73 12.64 -33.34
CA VAL A 6 -10.86 12.18 -32.50
C VAL A 6 -11.46 13.32 -31.68
N LEU A 7 -10.62 14.28 -31.25
CA LEU A 7 -11.07 15.49 -30.55
C LEU A 7 -11.43 16.65 -31.50
N GLY A 8 -11.29 16.47 -32.82
CA GLY A 8 -11.54 17.51 -33.81
C GLY A 8 -10.52 18.65 -33.80
N LEU A 9 -9.30 18.38 -33.32
CA LEU A 9 -8.23 19.37 -33.16
C LEU A 9 -7.14 19.17 -34.21
N LYS A 10 -6.40 20.25 -34.49
CA LYS A 10 -5.20 20.18 -35.32
C LYS A 10 -4.05 19.53 -34.53
N PRO A 11 -3.14 18.79 -35.21
CA PRO A 11 -1.95 18.28 -34.56
C PRO A 11 -1.11 19.45 -34.01
N GLY A 12 -0.76 19.39 -32.73
CA GLY A 12 -0.05 20.48 -32.03
C GLY A 12 -0.96 21.47 -31.29
N ALA A 13 -2.26 21.19 -31.15
CA ALA A 13 -3.14 21.97 -30.29
C ALA A 13 -2.64 22.03 -28.84
N THR A 14 -2.83 23.19 -28.20
CA THR A 14 -2.41 23.45 -26.81
C THR A 14 -3.26 22.65 -25.82
N GLN A 15 -2.74 22.45 -24.60
CA GLN A 15 -3.46 21.72 -23.54
C GLN A 15 -4.82 22.35 -23.21
N GLU A 16 -4.93 23.68 -23.31
CA GLU A 16 -6.17 24.41 -23.09
C GLU A 16 -7.21 24.10 -24.15
N GLU A 17 -6.79 24.04 -25.42
CA GLU A 17 -7.64 23.66 -26.55
C GLU A 17 -8.09 22.20 -26.43
N ILE A 18 -7.18 21.29 -26.05
CA ILE A 18 -7.48 19.88 -25.79
C ILE A 18 -8.53 19.73 -24.68
N LYS A 19 -8.34 20.42 -23.54
CA LYS A 19 -9.31 20.41 -22.43
C LYS A 19 -10.65 21.05 -22.79
N LYS A 20 -10.65 22.07 -23.66
CA LYS A 20 -11.87 22.74 -24.11
C LYS A 20 -12.67 21.84 -25.06
N ALA A 21 -12.00 21.24 -26.04
CA ALA A 21 -12.63 20.29 -26.97
C ALA A 21 -13.20 19.08 -26.23
N TYR A 22 -12.42 18.48 -25.32
CA TYR A 22 -12.87 17.37 -24.48
C TYR A 22 -14.16 17.72 -23.70
N ARG A 23 -14.19 18.86 -23.01
CA ARG A 23 -15.39 19.29 -22.27
C ARG A 23 -16.62 19.49 -23.15
N ASN A 24 -16.43 19.97 -24.38
CA ASN A 24 -17.53 20.13 -25.34
C ASN A 24 -18.06 18.78 -25.83
N LEU A 25 -17.16 17.84 -26.10
CA LEU A 25 -17.52 16.49 -26.55
C LEU A 25 -18.21 15.69 -25.45
N ILE A 26 -17.75 15.78 -24.20
CA ILE A 26 -18.42 15.12 -23.06
C ILE A 26 -19.84 15.66 -22.87
N LYS A 27 -20.05 16.97 -23.00
CA LYS A 27 -21.41 17.54 -22.92
C LYS A 27 -22.32 17.06 -24.06
N GLN A 28 -21.75 16.82 -25.24
CA GLN A 28 -22.50 16.35 -26.41
C GLN A 28 -22.84 14.87 -26.32
N TYR A 29 -21.95 14.02 -25.77
CA TYR A 29 -22.14 12.57 -25.69
C TYR A 29 -22.49 12.08 -24.28
N HIS A 30 -22.94 12.96 -23.39
CA HIS A 30 -23.23 12.58 -22.01
C HIS A 30 -24.44 11.61 -21.95
N PRO A 31 -24.34 10.46 -21.25
CA PRO A 31 -25.39 9.44 -21.24
C PRO A 31 -26.73 9.95 -20.66
N ASP A 32 -26.69 10.99 -19.82
CA ASP A 32 -27.87 11.67 -19.27
C ASP A 32 -28.72 12.36 -20.35
N GLN A 33 -28.13 12.74 -21.50
CA GLN A 33 -28.90 13.32 -22.60
C GLN A 33 -29.61 12.27 -23.47
N TYR A 34 -29.24 10.99 -23.35
CA TYR A 34 -29.68 9.95 -24.29
C TYR A 34 -30.62 8.89 -23.70
N GLY A 35 -30.91 8.92 -22.39
CA GLY A 35 -31.98 8.15 -21.76
C GLY A 35 -32.07 6.69 -22.24
N ASP A 36 -33.22 6.31 -22.81
CA ASP A 36 -33.53 4.98 -23.40
C ASP A 36 -33.47 4.97 -24.95
N ASN A 37 -32.75 5.92 -25.56
CA ASN A 37 -32.63 6.01 -27.01
C ASN A 37 -31.61 4.96 -27.51
N PRO A 38 -31.86 4.21 -28.60
CA PRO A 38 -30.86 3.29 -29.21
C PRO A 38 -29.54 3.96 -29.61
N LEU A 39 -29.50 5.30 -29.64
CA LEU A 39 -28.28 6.09 -29.85
C LEU A 39 -27.33 6.10 -28.64
N LYS A 40 -27.76 5.59 -27.48
CA LYS A 40 -26.95 5.50 -26.25
C LYS A 40 -25.70 4.64 -26.43
N ASP A 41 -25.83 3.50 -27.09
CA ASP A 41 -24.70 2.58 -27.31
C ASP A 41 -23.62 3.23 -28.19
N LEU A 42 -24.05 3.97 -29.22
CA LEU A 42 -23.17 4.76 -30.09
C LEU A 42 -22.53 5.94 -29.34
N ALA A 43 -23.28 6.60 -28.46
CA ALA A 43 -22.75 7.69 -27.63
C ALA A 43 -21.71 7.17 -26.63
N GLU A 44 -21.92 5.99 -26.04
CA GLU A 44 -20.98 5.35 -25.14
C GLU A 44 -19.68 4.95 -25.85
N GLU A 45 -19.80 4.36 -27.05
CA GLU A 45 -18.64 4.02 -27.88
C GLU A 45 -17.83 5.27 -28.26
N LYS A 46 -18.51 6.34 -28.70
CA LYS A 46 -17.86 7.63 -29.00
C LYS A 46 -17.21 8.24 -27.76
N MET A 47 -17.86 8.15 -26.60
CA MET A 47 -17.30 8.66 -25.35
C MET A 47 -16.04 7.90 -24.93
N ARG A 48 -15.99 6.58 -25.14
CA ARG A 48 -14.77 5.78 -24.93
C ARG A 48 -13.63 6.23 -25.85
N GLU A 49 -13.91 6.47 -27.13
CA GLU A 49 -12.91 6.99 -28.08
C GLU A 49 -12.37 8.37 -27.66
N ILE A 50 -13.25 9.27 -27.23
CA ILE A 50 -12.91 10.62 -26.76
C ILE A 50 -12.00 10.58 -25.53
N ASN A 51 -12.31 9.72 -24.55
CA ASN A 51 -11.51 9.54 -23.35
C ASN A 51 -10.12 9.00 -23.69
N ALA A 52 -10.03 7.95 -24.51
CA ALA A 52 -8.76 7.36 -24.93
C ALA A 52 -7.87 8.36 -25.68
N ALA A 53 -8.46 9.22 -26.52
CA ALA A 53 -7.74 10.27 -27.22
C ALA A 53 -7.20 11.35 -26.26
N TYR A 54 -8.02 11.83 -25.32
CA TYR A 54 -7.62 12.82 -24.32
C TYR A 54 -6.48 12.33 -23.43
N ASP A 55 -6.54 11.07 -22.97
CA ASP A 55 -5.50 10.47 -22.14
C ASP A 55 -4.18 10.36 -22.89
N THR A 56 -4.24 9.94 -24.16
CA THR A 56 -3.06 9.82 -25.03
C THR A 56 -2.39 11.18 -25.23
N LEU A 57 -3.16 12.24 -25.47
CA LEU A 57 -2.62 13.59 -25.64
C LEU A 57 -2.04 14.15 -24.34
N THR A 58 -2.72 13.94 -23.22
CA THR A 58 -2.28 14.42 -21.91
C THR A 58 -0.98 13.72 -21.46
N LYS A 59 -0.83 12.43 -21.76
CA LYS A 59 0.39 11.67 -21.45
C LYS A 59 1.58 12.10 -22.31
N ASN A 60 1.39 12.23 -23.62
CA ASN A 60 2.48 12.62 -24.54
C ASN A 60 2.99 14.05 -24.28
N GLN A 61 2.10 15.00 -23.95
CA GLN A 61 2.50 16.38 -23.64
C GLN A 61 3.32 16.48 -22.33
N ASN A 62 3.03 15.63 -21.34
CA ASN A 62 3.83 15.55 -20.11
C ASN A 62 5.23 14.97 -20.35
N THR A 63 5.38 14.04 -21.31
CA THR A 63 6.67 13.45 -21.67
C THR A 63 7.54 14.42 -22.49
N SER A 64 6.95 15.28 -23.33
CA SER A 64 7.71 16.24 -24.15
C SER A 64 8.23 17.47 -23.39
N ASN A 65 7.77 17.75 -22.17
CA ASN A 65 8.17 18.94 -21.39
C ASN A 65 9.07 18.65 -20.17
N ASN A 66 9.51 17.41 -19.96
CA ASN A 66 10.28 17.03 -18.75
C ASN A 66 11.65 16.44 -19.09
N TYR A 67 12.55 17.26 -19.64
CA TYR A 67 13.98 17.12 -19.42
C TYR A 67 14.39 17.99 -18.22
N SER A 68 13.83 17.69 -17.04
CA SER A 68 14.37 18.17 -15.77
C SER A 68 13.72 17.43 -14.62
N SER A 69 14.50 16.59 -13.96
CA SER A 69 14.66 16.57 -12.50
C SER A 69 13.46 17.07 -11.68
N ASN A 70 12.74 16.16 -11.03
CA ASN A 70 12.82 15.99 -9.57
C ASN A 70 11.87 14.86 -9.15
N THR A 71 12.45 13.89 -8.45
CA THR A 71 11.79 12.83 -7.70
C THR A 71 10.84 13.41 -6.66
N ASN A 72 9.54 13.30 -6.88
CA ASN A 72 8.55 13.22 -5.81
C ASN A 72 7.29 12.52 -6.34
N SER A 73 7.24 11.21 -6.12
CA SER A 73 6.10 10.35 -6.45
C SER A 73 4.87 10.78 -5.67
N SER A 74 4.01 11.58 -6.31
CA SER A 74 2.60 11.66 -5.95
C SER A 74 1.85 10.52 -6.64
N TYR A 75 1.38 9.59 -5.82
CA TYR A 75 0.47 8.51 -6.18
C TYR A 75 -0.75 9.05 -6.91
N ASN A 76 -0.80 8.84 -8.22
CA ASN A 76 -1.96 9.12 -9.06
C ASN A 76 -2.61 7.77 -9.40
N ASN A 77 -3.67 7.41 -8.69
CA ASN A 77 -4.42 6.18 -8.93
C ASN A 77 -5.54 6.48 -9.93
N SER A 78 -5.22 6.30 -11.21
CA SER A 78 -6.21 6.19 -12.29
C SER A 78 -6.35 4.71 -12.66
N SER A 79 -7.39 4.09 -12.12
CA SER A 79 -7.79 2.71 -12.37
C SER A 79 -8.55 2.60 -13.69
N TYR A 80 -8.01 1.87 -14.66
CA TYR A 80 -8.78 1.01 -15.58
C TYR A 80 -7.82 0.01 -16.27
N SER A 81 -7.73 -1.20 -15.70
CA SER A 81 -7.29 -2.40 -16.42
C SER A 81 -7.87 -3.64 -15.74
N ASN A 82 -8.77 -4.32 -16.45
CA ASN A 82 -9.34 -5.61 -16.09
C ASN A 82 -8.29 -6.71 -16.32
N SER A 83 -7.34 -6.85 -15.39
CA SER A 83 -6.50 -8.05 -15.30
C SER A 83 -5.93 -8.21 -13.89
N SER A 84 -6.28 -9.35 -13.28
CA SER A 84 -5.83 -9.84 -11.98
C SER A 84 -6.36 -9.04 -10.77
N ASP A 85 -7.68 -9.16 -10.53
CA ASP A 85 -8.38 -8.73 -9.32
C ASP A 85 -7.63 -9.09 -8.03
N SER A 86 -7.09 -10.32 -7.93
CA SER A 86 -6.31 -10.74 -6.75
C SER A 86 -5.00 -9.96 -6.56
N SER A 87 -4.23 -9.70 -7.61
CA SER A 87 -2.98 -8.91 -7.51
C SER A 87 -3.25 -7.47 -7.09
N TYR A 88 -4.33 -6.86 -7.60
CA TYR A 88 -4.74 -5.52 -7.17
C TYR A 88 -5.16 -5.50 -5.70
N MET A 89 -5.95 -6.48 -5.25
CA MET A 89 -6.34 -6.60 -3.84
C MET A 89 -5.13 -6.72 -2.90
N PHE A 90 -4.13 -7.51 -3.25
CA PHE A 90 -2.91 -7.64 -2.45
C PHE A 90 -2.06 -6.36 -2.46
N SER A 91 -2.00 -5.64 -3.59
CA SER A 91 -1.32 -4.34 -3.65
C SER A 91 -1.99 -3.30 -2.75
N GLU A 92 -3.32 -3.31 -2.67
CA GLU A 92 -4.08 -2.41 -1.82
C GLU A 92 -3.91 -2.77 -0.33
N ILE A 93 -3.90 -4.07 0.00
CA ILE A 93 -3.63 -4.54 1.37
C ILE A 93 -2.24 -4.08 1.84
N ARG A 94 -1.21 -4.17 0.98
CA ARG A 94 0.14 -3.66 1.30
C ARG A 94 0.12 -2.16 1.60
N ARG A 95 -0.64 -1.38 0.81
CA ARG A 95 -0.81 0.07 1.03
C ARG A 95 -1.47 0.36 2.38
N LEU A 96 -2.50 -0.41 2.76
CA LEU A 96 -3.19 -0.27 4.05
C LEU A 96 -2.29 -0.61 5.24
N ILE A 97 -1.45 -1.64 5.11
CA ILE A 97 -0.45 -1.97 6.13
C ILE A 97 0.56 -0.82 6.28
N GLN A 98 1.04 -0.25 5.17
CA GLN A 98 1.96 0.89 5.19
C GLN A 98 1.34 2.16 5.79
N SER A 99 0.04 2.38 5.58
CA SER A 99 -0.69 3.50 6.19
C SER A 99 -1.04 3.29 7.66
N GLY A 100 -0.78 2.11 8.22
CA GLY A 100 -1.11 1.74 9.60
C GLY A 100 -2.59 1.39 9.82
N ASN A 101 -3.40 1.32 8.76
CA ASN A 101 -4.80 0.92 8.86
C ASN A 101 -4.93 -0.61 8.83
N TYR A 102 -4.57 -1.25 9.94
CA TYR A 102 -4.57 -2.71 10.06
C TYR A 102 -5.97 -3.32 10.12
N ALA A 103 -6.98 -2.57 10.59
CA ALA A 103 -8.35 -3.04 10.71
C ALA A 103 -8.98 -3.27 9.32
N GLU A 104 -8.79 -2.33 8.40
CA GLU A 104 -9.29 -2.49 7.03
C GLU A 104 -8.51 -3.57 6.26
N ALA A 105 -7.20 -3.65 6.45
CA ALA A 105 -6.36 -4.67 5.84
C ALA A 105 -6.83 -6.09 6.22
N GLU A 106 -7.17 -6.30 7.50
CA GLU A 106 -7.73 -7.55 7.99
C GLU A 106 -9.08 -7.90 7.35
N ASN A 107 -9.98 -6.93 7.26
CA ASN A 107 -11.28 -7.14 6.61
C ASN A 107 -11.13 -7.56 5.15
N LYS A 108 -10.22 -6.92 4.40
CA LYS A 108 -9.93 -7.29 3.00
C LYS A 108 -9.28 -8.68 2.89
N LEU A 109 -8.37 -9.02 3.80
CA LEU A 109 -7.74 -10.35 3.86
C LEU A 109 -8.77 -11.44 4.20
N ASN A 110 -9.68 -11.19 5.14
CA ASN A 110 -10.75 -12.13 5.52
C ASN A 110 -11.79 -12.31 4.41
N SER A 111 -11.98 -11.29 3.58
CA SER A 111 -12.84 -11.36 2.40
C SER A 111 -12.24 -12.23 1.27
N THR A 112 -10.94 -12.53 1.34
CA THR A 112 -10.24 -13.32 0.33
C THR A 112 -10.29 -14.81 0.70
N PRO A 113 -11.00 -15.66 -0.07
CA PRO A 113 -11.14 -17.08 0.25
C PRO A 113 -9.87 -17.89 -0.06
N ASN A 114 -9.03 -17.41 -0.98
CA ASN A 114 -7.86 -18.15 -1.43
C ASN A 114 -6.63 -17.82 -0.58
N ARG A 115 -6.22 -18.79 0.24
CA ARG A 115 -5.02 -18.72 1.10
C ARG A 115 -3.75 -19.07 0.32
N ASN A 116 -3.42 -18.23 -0.65
CA ASN A 116 -2.17 -18.34 -1.41
C ASN A 116 -0.95 -17.95 -0.55
N ALA A 117 0.26 -18.14 -1.09
CA ALA A 117 1.51 -17.79 -0.40
C ALA A 117 1.55 -16.29 -0.03
N GLU A 118 1.11 -15.43 -0.94
CA GLU A 118 1.05 -13.97 -0.75
C GLU A 118 0.09 -13.56 0.37
N TRP A 119 -1.09 -14.16 0.47
CA TRP A 119 -2.04 -13.92 1.55
C TRP A 119 -1.42 -14.29 2.90
N ASN A 120 -0.75 -15.46 3.00
CA ASN A 120 -0.10 -15.88 4.23
C ASN A 120 1.03 -14.93 4.62
N PHE A 121 1.78 -14.42 3.64
CA PHE A 121 2.83 -13.43 3.86
C PHE A 121 2.25 -12.12 4.40
N LEU A 122 1.26 -11.54 3.73
CA LEU A 122 0.64 -10.28 4.14
C LEU A 122 -0.06 -10.38 5.50
N TYR A 123 -0.72 -11.50 5.77
CA TYR A 123 -1.34 -11.75 7.07
C TYR A 123 -0.28 -11.86 8.18
N GLY A 124 0.84 -12.53 7.92
CA GLY A 124 1.94 -12.61 8.89
C GLY A 124 2.62 -11.25 9.16
N VAL A 125 2.77 -10.42 8.12
CA VAL A 125 3.27 -9.04 8.26
C VAL A 125 2.28 -8.18 9.05
N LEU A 126 0.97 -8.30 8.76
CA LEU A 126 -0.08 -7.62 9.52
C LEU A 126 0.00 -7.95 11.01
N LEU A 127 0.08 -9.24 11.36
CA LEU A 127 0.17 -9.71 12.75
C LEU A 127 1.43 -9.20 13.45
N THR A 128 2.57 -9.19 12.75
CA THR A 128 3.82 -8.62 13.27
C THR A 128 3.65 -7.15 13.63
N ASN A 129 3.00 -6.35 12.77
CA ASN A 129 2.73 -4.94 13.03
C ASN A 129 1.71 -4.74 14.17
N LYS A 130 0.80 -5.69 14.39
CA LYS A 130 -0.10 -5.72 15.56
C LYS A 130 0.59 -6.15 16.87
N GLY A 131 1.84 -6.63 16.82
CA GLY A 131 2.60 -7.10 17.99
C GLY A 131 2.53 -8.61 18.25
N TRP A 132 1.87 -9.38 17.37
CA TRP A 132 1.67 -10.82 17.50
C TRP A 132 2.77 -11.57 16.74
N PHE A 133 4.01 -11.48 17.23
CA PHE A 133 5.20 -11.97 16.53
C PHE A 133 5.20 -13.50 16.33
N ASP A 134 4.80 -14.28 17.33
CA ASP A 134 4.80 -15.74 17.24
C ASP A 134 3.82 -16.25 16.17
N ALA A 135 2.61 -15.67 16.13
CA ALA A 135 1.61 -15.99 15.11
C ALA A 135 2.06 -15.51 13.74
N GLY A 136 2.59 -14.28 13.64
CA GLY A 136 3.08 -13.71 12.38
C GLY A 136 4.20 -14.54 11.75
N LEU A 137 5.15 -15.02 12.57
CA LEU A 137 6.27 -15.84 12.14
C LEU A 137 5.81 -17.18 11.55
N LYS A 138 4.82 -17.84 12.17
CA LYS A 138 4.25 -19.08 11.64
C LYS A 138 3.65 -18.90 10.25
N HIS A 139 2.92 -17.80 10.03
CA HIS A 139 2.32 -17.50 8.73
C HIS A 139 3.36 -17.21 7.65
N ILE A 140 4.41 -16.45 8.01
CA ILE A 140 5.52 -16.15 7.08
C ILE A 140 6.33 -17.41 6.74
N GLN A 141 6.58 -18.28 7.72
CA GLN A 141 7.22 -19.57 7.47
C GLN A 141 6.37 -20.44 6.52
N THR A 142 5.05 -20.44 6.71
CA THR A 142 4.13 -21.15 5.80
C THR A 142 4.21 -20.57 4.39
N ALA A 143 4.28 -19.24 4.24
CA ALA A 143 4.45 -18.59 2.93
C ALA A 143 5.77 -18.99 2.24
N VAL A 144 6.88 -19.02 2.97
CA VAL A 144 8.18 -19.48 2.44
C VAL A 144 8.14 -20.95 2.02
N ASN A 145 7.44 -21.80 2.78
CA ASN A 145 7.28 -23.21 2.43
C ASN A 145 6.42 -23.40 1.17
N MET A 146 5.43 -22.52 0.93
CA MET A 146 4.60 -22.54 -0.27
C MET A 146 5.36 -22.02 -1.50
N ASP A 147 6.14 -20.95 -1.34
CA ASP A 147 6.96 -20.38 -2.42
C ASP A 147 8.42 -20.14 -1.95
N PRO A 148 9.29 -21.15 -2.08
CA PRO A 148 10.68 -21.05 -1.65
C PRO A 148 11.54 -20.16 -2.56
N ASN A 149 11.05 -19.86 -3.77
CA ASN A 149 11.78 -19.08 -4.75
C ASN A 149 11.64 -17.57 -4.50
N ASN A 150 10.63 -17.15 -3.74
CA ASN A 150 10.43 -15.75 -3.42
C ASN A 150 11.46 -15.25 -2.39
N PHE A 151 12.30 -14.32 -2.83
CA PHE A 151 13.35 -13.71 -2.00
C PHE A 151 12.78 -12.84 -0.87
N GLU A 152 11.66 -12.14 -1.11
CA GLU A 152 11.02 -11.24 -0.14
C GLU A 152 10.61 -11.99 1.14
N TYR A 153 10.02 -13.17 0.97
CA TYR A 153 9.53 -13.98 2.09
C TYR A 153 10.69 -14.50 2.96
N ARG A 154 11.78 -14.96 2.33
CA ARG A 154 12.97 -15.44 3.02
C ARG A 154 13.69 -14.33 3.78
N GLN A 155 13.83 -13.16 3.17
CA GLN A 155 14.43 -12.00 3.82
C GLN A 155 13.62 -11.57 5.05
N THR A 156 12.29 -11.55 4.92
CA THR A 156 11.38 -11.17 6.00
C THR A 156 11.41 -12.20 7.14
N LEU A 157 11.43 -13.50 6.83
CA LEU A 157 11.57 -14.55 7.83
C LEU A 157 12.88 -14.42 8.62
N ASN A 158 14.00 -14.16 7.92
CA ASN A 158 15.29 -13.96 8.58
C ASN A 158 15.31 -12.75 9.49
N SER A 159 14.72 -11.62 9.07
CA SER A 159 14.64 -10.41 9.91
C SER A 159 13.75 -10.63 11.14
N LEU A 160 12.67 -11.40 11.02
CA LEU A 160 11.79 -11.74 12.15
C LEU A 160 12.41 -12.74 13.10
N ASN A 161 13.10 -13.77 12.58
CA ASN A 161 13.83 -14.72 13.42
C ASN A 161 14.86 -14.00 14.30
N GLN A 162 15.61 -13.05 13.75
CA GLN A 162 16.55 -12.24 14.52
C GLN A 162 15.88 -11.44 15.64
N ARG A 163 14.72 -10.82 15.34
CA ARG A 163 13.94 -10.06 16.33
C ARG A 163 13.41 -10.98 17.44
N THR A 164 12.76 -12.08 17.08
CA THR A 164 12.22 -13.04 18.06
C THR A 164 13.33 -13.67 18.91
N SER A 165 14.49 -13.97 18.32
CA SER A 165 15.65 -14.47 19.06
C SER A 165 16.23 -13.44 20.02
N ALA A 166 16.16 -12.15 19.73
CA ALA A 166 16.59 -11.10 20.66
C ALA A 166 15.68 -11.06 21.90
N TYR A 167 14.35 -11.11 21.71
CA TYR A 167 13.40 -11.15 22.82
C TYR A 167 13.47 -12.45 23.64
N ARG A 168 13.67 -13.59 22.98
CA ARG A 168 13.81 -14.90 23.65
C ARG A 168 15.13 -15.06 24.41
N ASN A 169 16.25 -14.59 23.87
CA ASN A 169 17.55 -14.74 24.52
C ASN A 169 17.73 -13.80 25.73
N ASN A 170 17.01 -12.68 25.78
CA ASN A 170 17.12 -11.75 26.91
C ASN A 170 16.56 -12.34 28.22
N TYR A 171 15.62 -13.28 28.13
CA TYR A 171 15.05 -13.96 29.30
C TYR A 171 16.00 -15.02 29.91
N TYR A 172 16.84 -15.67 29.10
CA TYR A 172 17.76 -16.72 29.57
C TYR A 172 19.19 -16.21 29.85
N ARG A 173 19.50 -14.95 29.52
CA ARG A 173 20.82 -14.34 29.79
C ARG A 173 20.95 -13.66 31.14
N THR A 174 19.99 -13.83 32.05
CA THR A 174 20.09 -13.34 33.44
C THR A 174 20.64 -14.39 34.42
N THR A 175 20.92 -15.62 33.96
CA THR A 175 21.46 -16.68 34.83
C THR A 175 22.65 -17.37 34.17
N GLY A 176 23.71 -16.63 33.86
CA GLY A 176 24.86 -17.23 33.19
C GLY A 176 26.07 -16.32 33.05
N ASN A 177 26.76 -16.13 34.17
CA ASN A 177 28.20 -15.82 34.26
C ASN A 177 28.73 -14.52 33.63
N ASN A 178 29.22 -13.69 34.55
CA ASN A 178 30.49 -12.98 34.56
C ASN A 178 30.80 -11.93 33.47
N SER A 179 31.05 -10.75 34.02
CA SER A 179 31.87 -9.64 33.53
C SER A 179 31.21 -8.63 32.58
N THR A 180 31.26 -7.39 33.05
CA THR A 180 31.04 -6.10 32.37
C THR A 180 29.61 -5.75 31.96
N ASN A 181 28.85 -5.20 32.91
CA ASN A 181 28.47 -3.77 32.92
C ASN A 181 27.48 -3.49 34.05
N ALA A 182 27.98 -3.10 35.22
CA ALA A 182 27.13 -2.57 36.30
C ALA A 182 26.32 -1.32 35.85
N CYS A 183 26.71 -0.68 34.74
CA CYS A 183 25.98 0.43 34.13
C CYS A 183 24.67 0.00 33.43
N ASP A 184 24.55 -1.25 32.95
CA ASP A 184 23.33 -1.72 32.26
C ASP A 184 22.23 -2.17 33.22
N CYS A 185 22.56 -2.53 34.48
CA CYS A 185 21.53 -2.78 35.49
C CYS A 185 20.89 -1.46 35.95
N CYS A 186 21.68 -0.39 36.09
CA CYS A 186 21.18 0.91 36.51
C CYS A 186 20.29 1.58 35.45
N ILE A 187 20.62 1.45 34.16
CA ILE A 187 19.78 2.00 33.07
C ILE A 187 18.44 1.26 32.97
N ASN A 188 18.44 -0.07 33.11
CA ASN A 188 17.19 -0.84 33.13
C ASN A 188 16.34 -0.57 34.38
N LEU A 189 16.95 -0.36 35.55
CA LEU A 189 16.25 0.03 36.77
C LEU A 189 15.68 1.46 36.70
N TRP A 190 16.39 2.40 36.07
CA TRP A 190 15.92 3.78 35.91
C TRP A 190 14.76 3.91 34.92
N CYS A 191 14.75 3.09 33.86
CA CYS A 191 13.61 2.98 32.96
C CYS A 191 12.38 2.32 33.60
N LEU A 192 12.58 1.40 34.56
CA LEU A 192 11.49 0.79 35.33
C LEU A 192 10.91 1.75 36.39
N ASP A 193 11.75 2.55 37.06
CA ASP A 193 11.29 3.58 38.01
C ASP A 193 10.51 4.69 37.30
N SER A 194 10.98 5.15 36.13
CA SER A 194 10.30 6.18 35.35
C SER A 194 8.96 5.71 34.74
N ILE A 195 8.79 4.41 34.49
CA ILE A 195 7.52 3.83 34.02
C ILE A 195 6.55 3.60 35.18
N CYS A 196 7.05 3.36 36.39
CA CYS A 196 6.22 3.19 37.59
C CYS A 196 5.64 4.54 38.06
N GLU A 197 6.42 5.63 38.01
CA GLU A 197 5.95 6.96 38.44
C GLU A 197 5.01 7.67 37.45
N CYS A 198 4.99 7.27 36.17
CA CYS A 198 4.08 7.88 35.18
C CYS A 198 2.69 7.20 35.07
N MET A 199 2.44 6.06 35.74
CA MET A 199 1.13 5.38 35.71
C MET A 199 0.42 5.27 37.06
N GLY A 200 0.70 6.19 38.00
CA GLY A 200 -0.24 6.59 39.05
C GLY A 200 -0.48 5.60 40.19
N GLY A 201 -0.03 5.97 41.38
CA GLY A 201 -0.43 5.35 42.64
C GLY A 201 0.44 5.80 43.81
N ASP A 202 0.18 7.00 44.32
CA ASP A 202 0.69 7.46 45.60
C ASP A 202 0.14 6.59 46.73
N LEU A 203 0.95 5.70 47.29
CA LEU A 203 0.63 5.05 48.56
C LEU A 203 1.88 5.05 49.43
N ILE A 204 2.25 6.26 49.85
CA ILE A 204 2.49 6.67 51.23
C ILE A 204 3.20 8.03 51.18
N GLY A 205 2.49 9.08 51.57
CA GLY A 205 3.11 10.36 51.91
C GLY A 205 3.91 10.20 53.19
N CYS A 206 5.21 10.46 53.12
CA CYS A 206 6.02 10.65 54.31
C CYS A 206 6.47 12.10 54.37
N CYS A 207 5.89 12.78 55.36
CA CYS A 207 6.42 13.94 56.05
C CYS A 207 7.86 13.73 56.53
#